data_AF-A0A926CVA1-F1
#
_entry.id   AF-A0A926CVA1-F1
#
_cell.length_a   1.000
_cell.length_b   1.000
_cell.length_c   1.000
_cell.angle_alpha   90.00
_cell.angle_beta   90.00
_cell.angle_gamma   90.00
#
_symmetry.space_group_name_H-M   'P 1'
#
loop_
_entity.id
_entity.type
_entity.pdbx_description
1 polymer ?
#
loop_
_entity_poly.entity_id
_entity_poly.type
_entity_poly.pdbx_seq_one_letter_code
_entity_poly.pdbx_strand_id
1 'polypeptide(L)'
;SFITSYDVSDITDIKELGRFQSHPGSDVIAHNTYWLNNYLINAYYRDGVVIVDATFPDNMIEVGYYDTSPFEPAGMFNGCWGVDPYLPSGTIIASDIEEGLFILEPDYHRAAYLEGSITDEINGGAVVGAKVEIMATSDFTTSVFTGDFKTGTGEEGIYDVRISKAGCYTKIYPDIPLIAEEKYILEASLACTLIVSAEDMVQELFIEVFPNVFQTNTAIKFQLPASYQHAVIQLYDIGGNKLDTYPVTHSYGEIRIGDALESGIYFIQLINDEGLFVTTRVIKS
;
A
#
# COMPACT_ATOMS: atom_id res chain seq x y z
N SER A 1 19.06 1.98 -2.44
CA SER A 1 19.66 3.23 -1.95
C SER A 1 18.56 4.26 -1.78
N PHE A 2 18.84 5.36 -1.06
CA PHE A 2 17.84 6.38 -0.76
C PHE A 2 18.25 7.72 -1.35
N ILE A 3 17.26 8.49 -1.77
CA ILE A 3 17.38 9.94 -1.87
C ILE A 3 16.99 10.50 -0.52
N THR A 4 17.81 11.39 0.02
CA THR A 4 17.61 11.93 1.36
C THR A 4 17.59 13.45 1.32
N SER A 5 16.64 14.05 2.03
CA SER A 5 16.53 15.49 2.21
C SER A 5 17.14 15.91 3.55
N TYR A 6 17.87 17.03 3.54
CA TYR A 6 18.51 17.60 4.72
C TYR A 6 18.19 19.09 4.85
N ASP A 7 17.87 19.52 6.07
CA ASP A 7 17.86 20.92 6.47
C ASP A 7 19.29 21.37 6.78
N VAL A 8 19.77 22.36 6.02
CA VAL A 8 21.10 22.97 6.14
C VAL A 8 21.03 24.44 6.55
N SER A 9 19.89 24.88 7.09
CA SER A 9 19.72 26.25 7.60
C SER A 9 20.69 26.57 8.75
N ASP A 10 21.08 25.56 9.52
CA ASP A 10 22.21 25.59 10.45
C ASP A 10 23.30 24.60 9.99
N ILE A 11 24.40 25.12 9.45
CA ILE A 11 25.53 24.29 8.98
C ILE A 11 26.27 23.56 10.11
N THR A 12 26.02 23.93 11.36
CA THR A 12 26.59 23.26 12.54
C THR A 12 25.70 22.13 13.06
N ASP A 13 24.44 22.09 12.62
CA ASP A 13 23.41 21.14 13.03
C ASP A 13 22.54 20.76 11.83
N ILE A 14 23.16 20.10 10.83
CA ILE A 14 22.46 19.60 9.65
C ILE A 14 21.51 18.46 10.06
N LYS A 15 20.23 18.59 9.73
CA LYS A 15 19.20 17.62 10.11
C LYS A 15 18.65 16.90 8.90
N GLU A 16 18.56 15.58 8.99
CA GLU A 16 17.79 14.82 8.03
C GLU A 16 16.29 15.11 8.22
N LEU A 17 15.58 15.38 7.12
CA LEU A 17 14.14 15.64 7.12
C LEU A 17 13.36 14.38 6.73
N GLY A 18 13.79 13.71 5.67
CA GLY A 18 13.11 12.56 5.11
C GLY A 18 13.96 11.86 4.07
N ARG A 19 13.55 10.64 3.71
CA ARG A 19 14.22 9.83 2.69
C ARG A 19 13.20 9.06 1.86
N PHE A 20 13.53 8.85 0.61
CA PHE A 20 12.72 8.15 -0.38
C PHE A 20 13.54 7.05 -1.04
N GLN A 21 12.91 5.91 -1.32
CA GLN A 21 13.47 4.84 -2.13
C GLN A 21 12.36 4.34 -3.07
N SER A 22 12.63 4.36 -4.38
CA SER A 22 11.81 3.66 -5.37
C SER A 22 11.77 2.16 -5.03
N HIS A 23 10.63 1.51 -5.18
CA HIS A 23 10.40 0.11 -4.78
C HIS A 23 11.05 -0.26 -3.42
N PRO A 24 10.53 0.25 -2.28
CA PRO A 24 11.14 0.05 -0.97
C PRO A 24 11.48 -1.42 -0.64
N GLY A 25 12.69 -1.65 -0.11
CA GLY A 25 13.17 -2.98 0.24
C GLY A 25 13.82 -3.77 -0.90
N SER A 26 13.85 -3.20 -2.11
CA SER A 26 14.67 -3.69 -3.22
C SER A 26 16.10 -3.12 -3.16
N ASP A 27 17.02 -3.76 -3.91
CA ASP A 27 18.40 -3.31 -4.03
C ASP A 27 18.61 -2.22 -5.11
N VAL A 28 17.60 -1.38 -5.35
CA VAL A 28 17.65 -0.31 -6.38
C VAL A 28 18.65 0.77 -6.01
N ILE A 29 19.15 1.49 -7.02
CA ILE A 29 20.22 2.47 -6.83
C ILE A 29 19.83 3.78 -7.54
N ALA A 30 19.58 4.83 -6.77
CA ALA A 30 19.52 6.19 -7.30
C ALA A 30 20.90 6.62 -7.80
N HIS A 31 20.98 7.26 -8.98
CA HIS A 31 22.24 7.72 -9.56
C HIS A 31 22.32 9.24 -9.67
N ASN A 32 21.36 9.87 -10.34
CA ASN A 32 21.33 11.32 -10.56
C ASN A 32 19.97 11.88 -10.21
N THR A 33 19.94 12.92 -9.38
CA THR A 33 18.73 13.59 -8.91
C THR A 33 18.77 15.06 -9.31
N TYR A 34 17.72 15.51 -9.97
CA TYR A 34 17.55 16.91 -10.37
C TYR A 34 16.30 17.51 -9.73
N TRP A 35 16.38 18.78 -9.37
CA TRP A 35 15.27 19.52 -8.79
C TRP A 35 14.57 20.38 -9.83
N LEU A 36 13.25 20.24 -9.95
CA LEU A 36 12.42 21.09 -10.81
C LEU A 36 11.08 21.35 -10.13
N ASN A 37 10.84 22.58 -9.67
CA ASN A 37 9.55 23.02 -9.12
C ASN A 37 8.97 22.04 -8.08
N ASN A 38 9.71 21.75 -7.01
CA ASN A 38 9.36 20.77 -5.98
C ASN A 38 9.36 19.30 -6.40
N TYR A 39 9.65 18.97 -7.65
CA TYR A 39 9.89 17.60 -8.06
C TYR A 39 11.38 17.25 -7.97
N LEU A 40 11.65 16.01 -7.58
CA LEU A 40 12.91 15.34 -7.80
C LEU A 40 12.74 14.43 -9.02
N ILE A 41 13.49 14.70 -10.08
CA ILE A 41 13.55 13.87 -11.29
C ILE A 41 14.83 13.07 -11.23
N ASN A 42 14.69 11.75 -11.26
CA ASN A 42 15.77 10.86 -10.88
C ASN A 42 16.05 9.82 -11.96
N ALA A 43 17.34 9.62 -12.25
CA ALA A 43 17.83 8.43 -12.91
C ALA A 43 18.14 7.37 -11.84
N TYR A 44 17.49 6.22 -11.95
CA TYR A 44 17.45 5.18 -10.92
C TYR A 44 18.01 3.83 -11.39
N TYR A 45 19.00 3.84 -12.29
CA TYR A 45 19.55 2.63 -12.92
C TYR A 45 18.39 1.72 -13.40
N ARG A 46 18.20 0.57 -12.74
CA ARG A 46 17.18 -0.43 -13.08
C ARG A 46 15.74 0.02 -12.91
N ASP A 47 15.50 1.01 -12.07
CA ASP A 47 14.17 1.59 -11.86
C ASP A 47 13.88 2.73 -12.86
N GLY A 48 14.75 2.94 -13.85
CA GLY A 48 14.50 3.87 -14.93
C GLY A 48 14.45 5.33 -14.46
N VAL A 49 13.39 6.03 -14.86
CA VAL A 49 13.13 7.42 -14.47
C VAL A 49 12.03 7.46 -13.41
N VAL A 50 12.34 8.08 -12.27
CA VAL A 50 11.41 8.23 -11.14
C VAL A 50 11.22 9.72 -10.82
N ILE A 51 9.97 10.16 -10.75
CA ILE A 51 9.56 11.52 -10.38
C ILE A 51 8.92 11.47 -9.00
N VAL A 52 9.46 12.28 -8.09
CA VAL A 52 9.02 12.34 -6.69
C VAL A 52 8.59 13.76 -6.37
N ASP A 53 7.40 13.94 -5.82
CA ASP A 53 6.97 15.21 -5.25
C ASP A 53 7.58 15.40 -3.85
N ALA A 54 8.46 16.39 -3.77
CA ALA A 54 9.18 16.78 -2.57
C ALA A 54 8.71 18.15 -2.04
N THR A 55 7.45 18.53 -2.32
CA THR A 55 6.80 19.70 -1.71
C THR A 55 6.89 19.67 -0.18
N PHE A 56 6.74 18.48 0.41
CA PHE A 56 7.08 18.23 1.82
C PHE A 56 8.35 17.36 1.91
N PRO A 57 9.52 17.95 2.23
CA PRO A 57 10.81 17.23 2.22
C PRO A 57 10.92 16.14 3.29
N ASP A 58 10.04 16.15 4.28
CA ASP A 58 9.92 15.14 5.34
C ASP A 58 8.89 14.04 5.02
N ASN A 59 8.22 14.13 3.86
CA ASN A 59 7.26 13.16 3.35
C ASN A 59 7.24 13.21 1.81
N MET A 60 8.21 12.56 1.18
CA MET A 60 8.38 12.57 -0.28
C MET A 60 7.61 11.42 -0.93
N ILE A 61 6.83 11.71 -1.97
CA ILE A 61 5.89 10.76 -2.60
C ILE A 61 6.21 10.59 -4.09
N GLU A 62 6.23 9.35 -4.57
CA GLU A 62 6.37 9.07 -6.00
C GLU A 62 5.08 9.50 -6.74
N VAL A 63 5.25 10.26 -7.82
CA VAL A 63 4.16 10.78 -8.68
C VAL A 63 4.34 10.37 -10.14
N GLY A 64 5.41 9.65 -10.46
CA GLY A 64 5.67 9.22 -11.83
C GLY A 64 6.82 8.23 -11.89
N TYR A 65 6.65 7.22 -12.73
CA TYR A 65 7.61 6.15 -12.93
C TYR A 65 7.62 5.72 -14.40
N TYR A 66 8.80 5.53 -14.97
CA TYR A 66 8.95 4.90 -16.28
C TYR A 66 10.18 3.98 -16.30
N ASP A 67 9.94 2.70 -16.53
CA ASP A 67 10.98 1.69 -16.68
C ASP A 67 11.71 1.85 -18.02
N THR A 68 12.97 2.31 -17.97
CA THR A 68 13.84 2.39 -19.16
C THR A 68 14.68 1.14 -19.36
N SER A 69 14.61 0.16 -18.44
CA SER A 69 15.47 -1.03 -18.39
C SER A 69 14.68 -2.35 -18.24
N PRO A 70 13.63 -2.62 -19.04
CA PRO A 70 12.66 -3.70 -18.80
C PRO A 70 13.18 -5.13 -19.07
N PHE A 71 14.42 -5.29 -19.53
CA PHE A 71 14.97 -6.59 -19.92
C PHE A 71 15.93 -7.17 -18.87
N GLU A 72 15.90 -8.51 -18.77
CA GLU A 72 16.69 -9.31 -17.81
C GLU A 72 18.22 -9.11 -17.95
N PRO A 73 18.99 -9.21 -16.85
CA PRO A 73 20.08 -8.27 -16.54
C PRO A 73 21.47 -8.62 -17.11
N ALA A 74 22.32 -7.59 -17.19
CA ALA A 74 23.79 -7.71 -17.15
C ALA A 74 24.45 -7.07 -15.89
N GLY A 75 23.69 -6.55 -14.92
CA GLY A 75 24.22 -6.02 -13.65
C GLY A 75 23.34 -4.97 -12.93
N MET A 76 23.63 -4.65 -11.67
CA MET A 76 22.86 -3.70 -10.82
C MET A 76 23.12 -2.21 -11.13
N PHE A 77 24.27 -1.88 -11.74
CA PHE A 77 24.66 -0.52 -12.14
C PHE A 77 24.36 -0.24 -13.61
N ASN A 78 23.43 -0.99 -14.17
CA ASN A 78 22.98 -0.86 -15.55
C ASN A 78 21.57 -0.29 -15.52
N GLY A 79 21.19 0.35 -16.62
CA GLY A 79 19.92 1.04 -16.76
C GLY A 79 20.09 2.54 -16.90
N CYS A 80 19.11 3.31 -16.42
CA CYS A 80 19.10 4.77 -16.52
C CYS A 80 20.29 5.40 -15.78
N TRP A 81 21.25 5.91 -16.55
CA TRP A 81 22.43 6.60 -16.04
C TRP A 81 22.21 8.11 -15.93
N GLY A 82 21.46 8.69 -16.86
CA GLY A 82 21.32 10.13 -16.98
C GLY A 82 19.88 10.52 -17.19
N VAL A 83 19.51 11.66 -16.62
CA VAL A 83 18.24 12.33 -16.87
C VAL A 83 18.50 13.83 -16.98
N ASP A 84 17.81 14.52 -17.88
CA ASP A 84 17.81 15.98 -18.01
C ASP A 84 16.36 16.47 -18.14
N PRO A 85 15.82 17.14 -17.09
CA PRO A 85 14.46 17.65 -17.08
C PRO A 85 14.35 19.12 -17.53
N TYR A 86 15.43 19.79 -17.95
CA TYR A 86 15.43 21.25 -18.15
C TYR A 86 15.21 21.71 -19.59
N LEU A 87 14.68 20.84 -20.45
CA LEU A 87 14.40 21.22 -21.83
C LEU A 87 13.26 22.23 -21.89
N PRO A 88 13.36 23.28 -22.74
CA PRO A 88 12.29 24.26 -22.91
C PRO A 88 10.94 23.67 -23.35
N SER A 89 10.94 22.46 -23.92
CA SER A 89 9.73 21.71 -24.29
C SER A 89 8.98 21.14 -23.09
N GLY A 90 9.59 21.05 -21.90
CA GLY A 90 9.05 20.35 -20.74
C GLY A 90 9.22 18.83 -20.76
N THR A 91 9.76 18.28 -21.86
CA THR A 91 10.11 16.85 -21.95
C THR A 91 11.36 16.53 -21.15
N ILE A 92 11.42 15.31 -20.63
CA ILE A 92 12.62 14.74 -20.00
C ILE A 92 13.39 13.96 -21.06
N ILE A 93 14.71 14.16 -21.13
CA ILE A 93 15.60 13.23 -21.83
C ILE A 93 16.25 12.31 -20.80
N ALA A 94 16.22 11.00 -21.05
CA ALA A 94 16.92 10.03 -20.24
C ALA A 94 17.85 9.16 -21.09
N SER A 95 18.98 8.77 -20.52
CA SER A 95 19.96 7.90 -21.15
C SER A 95 20.16 6.64 -20.33
N ASP A 96 19.73 5.52 -20.90
CA ASP A 96 19.96 4.17 -20.41
C ASP A 96 21.25 3.60 -21.00
N ILE A 97 22.03 2.87 -20.19
CA ILE A 97 23.28 2.23 -20.62
C ILE A 97 23.03 1.17 -21.70
N GLU A 98 21.94 0.44 -21.59
CA GLU A 98 21.63 -0.73 -22.42
C GLU A 98 20.63 -0.36 -23.52
N GLU A 99 19.57 0.38 -23.15
CA GLU A 99 18.45 0.68 -24.05
C GLU A 99 18.58 2.02 -24.79
N GLY A 100 19.57 2.86 -24.43
CA GLY A 100 19.89 4.09 -25.14
C GLY A 100 19.03 5.30 -24.74
N LEU A 101 18.55 6.07 -25.71
CA LEU A 101 17.92 7.38 -25.50
C LEU A 101 16.40 7.26 -25.35
N PHE A 102 15.86 7.85 -24.28
CA PHE A 102 14.43 8.03 -24.05
C PHE A 102 14.08 9.52 -24.04
N ILE A 103 12.94 9.86 -24.65
CA ILE A 103 12.33 11.19 -24.60
C ILE A 103 10.95 11.00 -24.00
N LEU A 104 10.75 11.50 -22.79
CA LEU A 104 9.54 11.31 -22.00
C LEU A 104 8.79 12.63 -21.89
N GLU A 105 7.47 12.57 -22.02
CA GLU A 105 6.58 13.69 -21.72
C GLU A 105 5.95 13.42 -20.34
N PRO A 106 6.46 14.05 -19.26
CA PRO A 106 5.91 13.85 -17.93
C PRO A 106 4.56 14.55 -17.77
N ASP A 107 3.62 13.87 -17.11
CA ASP A 107 2.41 14.50 -16.60
C ASP A 107 2.63 14.90 -15.13
N TYR A 108 3.02 16.15 -14.91
CA TYR A 108 3.29 16.65 -13.57
C TYR A 108 1.99 16.96 -12.82
N HIS A 109 1.69 16.13 -11.83
CA HIS A 109 0.65 16.37 -10.83
C HIS A 109 1.27 16.32 -9.44
N ARG A 110 0.53 16.81 -8.43
CA ARG A 110 1.01 16.91 -7.05
C ARG A 110 0.48 15.75 -6.24
N ALA A 111 1.32 15.25 -5.35
CA ALA A 111 0.93 14.19 -4.44
C ALA A 111 -0.11 14.68 -3.43
N ALA A 112 -0.88 13.75 -2.90
CA ALA A 112 -1.72 13.93 -1.73
C ALA A 112 -1.09 13.24 -0.52
N TYR A 113 -1.11 13.89 0.64
CA TYR A 113 -0.33 13.46 1.80
C TYR A 113 -1.22 12.96 2.94
N LEU A 114 -0.78 11.88 3.59
CA LEU A 114 -1.43 11.29 4.75
C LEU A 114 -0.42 11.17 5.90
N GLU A 115 -0.67 11.90 6.97
CA GLU A 115 0.14 11.89 8.17
C GLU A 115 -0.75 11.63 9.39
N GLY A 116 -0.18 11.25 10.52
CA GLY A 116 -0.95 11.06 11.73
C GLY A 116 -0.21 10.28 12.79
N SER A 117 -0.95 9.88 13.83
CA SER A 117 -0.44 9.07 14.93
C SER A 117 -1.33 7.86 15.17
N ILE A 118 -0.76 6.79 15.73
CA ILE A 118 -1.47 5.56 16.07
C ILE A 118 -1.30 5.29 17.56
N THR A 119 -2.42 5.19 18.27
CA THR A 119 -2.46 4.93 19.72
C THR A 119 -3.14 3.59 20.06
N ASP A 120 -2.73 2.99 21.17
CA ASP A 120 -3.33 1.78 21.71
C ASP A 120 -4.61 2.14 22.47
N GLU A 121 -5.75 1.56 22.09
CA GLU A 121 -7.05 1.84 22.70
C GLU A 121 -7.12 1.46 24.19
N ILE A 122 -6.25 0.56 24.67
CA ILE A 122 -6.26 0.08 26.06
C ILE A 122 -5.50 1.02 26.98
N ASN A 123 -4.29 1.43 26.58
CA ASN A 123 -3.36 2.16 27.45
C ASN A 123 -3.04 3.58 26.95
N GLY A 124 -3.52 3.97 25.77
CA GLY A 124 -3.26 5.28 25.15
C GLY A 124 -1.82 5.49 24.69
N GLY A 125 -0.97 4.46 24.76
CA GLY A 125 0.42 4.51 24.33
C GLY A 125 0.56 4.49 22.81
N ALA A 126 1.72 4.93 22.32
CA ALA A 126 2.04 4.89 20.89
C ALA A 126 2.14 3.44 20.39
N VAL A 127 1.48 3.15 19.26
CA VAL A 127 1.64 1.86 18.56
C VAL A 127 2.78 1.96 17.58
N VAL A 128 3.90 1.33 17.92
CA VAL A 128 5.13 1.32 17.14
C VAL A 128 5.12 0.20 16.11
N GLY A 129 5.60 0.48 14.90
CA GLY A 129 5.79 -0.54 13.88
C GLY A 129 4.49 -0.99 13.21
N ALA A 130 3.40 -0.21 13.33
CA ALA A 130 2.14 -0.51 12.66
C ALA A 130 2.24 -0.13 11.18
N LYS A 131 1.85 -1.04 10.31
CA LYS A 131 1.82 -0.83 8.87
C LYS A 131 0.58 -0.02 8.52
N VAL A 132 0.75 1.10 7.82
CA VAL A 132 -0.32 1.95 7.31
C VAL A 132 -0.30 1.83 5.79
N GLU A 133 -1.41 1.44 5.20
CA GLU A 133 -1.55 1.17 3.77
C GLU A 133 -2.72 1.98 3.20
N ILE A 134 -2.47 2.71 2.11
CA ILE A 134 -3.54 3.36 1.33
C ILE A 134 -4.07 2.31 0.36
N MET A 135 -5.30 1.85 0.56
CA MET A 135 -5.86 0.76 -0.23
C MET A 135 -6.02 1.15 -1.70
N ALA A 136 -5.98 0.16 -2.60
CA ALA A 136 -5.96 0.34 -4.06
C ALA A 136 -4.70 1.02 -4.62
N THR A 137 -3.68 1.26 -3.80
CA THR A 137 -2.35 1.72 -4.19
C THR A 137 -1.28 0.71 -3.75
N SER A 138 -0.03 0.94 -4.12
CA SER A 138 1.15 0.27 -3.53
C SER A 138 1.75 1.04 -2.36
N ASP A 139 1.16 2.15 -1.96
CA ASP A 139 1.72 3.08 -0.98
C ASP A 139 1.48 2.60 0.45
N PHE A 140 2.58 2.49 1.20
CA PHE A 140 2.53 2.13 2.61
C PHE A 140 3.69 2.74 3.39
N THR A 141 3.49 2.84 4.69
CA THR A 141 4.52 3.24 5.65
C THR A 141 4.41 2.42 6.93
N THR A 142 5.33 2.65 7.86
CA THR A 142 5.32 2.03 9.18
C THR A 142 5.47 3.10 10.25
N SER A 143 4.64 3.05 11.29
CA SER A 143 4.71 4.02 12.38
C SER A 143 6.02 3.91 13.15
N VAL A 144 6.56 5.08 13.53
CA VAL A 144 7.82 5.18 14.27
C VAL A 144 7.58 5.00 15.78
N PHE A 145 8.62 5.17 16.59
CA PHE A 145 8.56 4.93 18.04
C PHE A 145 7.58 5.83 18.79
N THR A 146 7.23 6.99 18.23
CA THR A 146 6.20 7.91 18.76
C THR A 146 4.78 7.53 18.33
N GLY A 147 4.63 6.52 17.47
CA GLY A 147 3.34 6.16 16.86
C GLY A 147 3.02 7.00 15.63
N ASP A 148 3.83 8.01 15.31
CA ASP A 148 3.64 8.87 14.15
C ASP A 148 3.93 8.10 12.85
N PHE A 149 3.21 8.45 11.79
CA PHE A 149 3.44 7.96 10.44
C PHE A 149 3.29 9.07 9.42
N LYS A 150 4.00 8.93 8.31
CA LYS A 150 3.92 9.82 7.14
C LYS A 150 3.95 8.96 5.88
N THR A 151 3.00 9.22 4.99
CA THR A 151 2.86 8.59 3.68
C THR A 151 2.02 9.53 2.80
N GLY A 152 1.64 9.05 1.63
CA GLY A 152 0.78 9.74 0.69
C GLY A 152 0.60 8.87 -0.54
N THR A 153 -0.04 9.42 -1.55
CA THR A 153 -0.16 8.78 -2.86
C THR A 153 -0.02 9.81 -3.95
N GLY A 154 0.39 9.39 -5.14
CA GLY A 154 0.57 10.29 -6.27
C GLY A 154 -0.74 10.89 -6.76
N GLU A 155 -1.83 10.13 -6.70
CA GLU A 155 -3.13 10.52 -7.26
C GLU A 155 -4.10 11.02 -6.19
N GLU A 156 -4.79 12.12 -6.44
CA GLU A 156 -5.87 12.56 -5.55
C GLU A 156 -7.10 11.63 -5.65
N GLY A 157 -7.83 11.48 -4.54
CA GLY A 157 -8.96 10.58 -4.50
C GLY A 157 -9.52 10.34 -3.11
N ILE A 158 -10.47 9.41 -3.03
CA ILE A 158 -11.03 8.93 -1.77
C ILE A 158 -10.55 7.50 -1.58
N TYR A 159 -9.88 7.24 -0.46
CA TYR A 159 -9.23 5.97 -0.19
C TYR A 159 -9.63 5.40 1.16
N ASP A 160 -9.65 4.08 1.25
CA ASP A 160 -9.66 3.40 2.54
C ASP A 160 -8.22 3.26 3.04
N VAL A 161 -7.98 3.51 4.32
CA VAL A 161 -6.67 3.33 4.95
C VAL A 161 -6.72 2.12 5.87
N ARG A 162 -5.89 1.10 5.57
CA ARG A 162 -5.76 -0.10 6.41
C ARG A 162 -4.56 0.06 7.33
N ILE A 163 -4.78 -0.11 8.63
CA ILE A 163 -3.72 -0.11 9.63
C ILE A 163 -3.65 -1.47 10.29
N SER A 164 -2.47 -2.11 10.26
CA SER A 164 -2.26 -3.45 10.81
C SER A 164 -0.97 -3.54 11.62
N LYS A 165 -0.99 -4.35 12.68
CA LYS A 165 0.18 -4.62 13.52
C LYS A 165 0.05 -5.99 14.17
N ALA A 166 1.13 -6.75 14.16
CA ALA A 166 1.17 -8.00 14.92
C ALA A 166 0.90 -7.77 16.41
N GLY A 167 -0.10 -8.46 16.95
CA GLY A 167 -0.60 -8.26 18.32
C GLY A 167 -1.76 -7.25 18.44
N CYS A 168 -2.24 -6.69 17.33
CA CYS A 168 -3.38 -5.76 17.32
C CYS A 168 -4.42 -6.16 16.28
N TYR A 169 -5.68 -5.79 16.53
CA TYR A 169 -6.75 -5.94 15.55
C TYR A 169 -6.56 -4.94 14.42
N THR A 170 -6.46 -5.44 13.18
CA THR A 170 -6.40 -4.59 11.99
C THR A 170 -7.66 -3.74 11.87
N LYS A 171 -7.50 -2.47 11.54
CA LYS A 171 -8.61 -1.50 11.40
C LYS A 171 -8.54 -0.83 10.04
N ILE A 172 -9.71 -0.59 9.45
CA ILE A 172 -9.88 0.13 8.19
C ILE A 172 -10.57 1.45 8.49
N TYR A 173 -10.01 2.54 7.98
CA TYR A 173 -10.56 3.89 8.02
C TYR A 173 -11.09 4.21 6.63
N PRO A 174 -12.42 4.14 6.43
CA PRO A 174 -12.98 4.31 5.11
C PRO A 174 -13.05 5.79 4.70
N ASP A 175 -13.16 6.00 3.39
CA ASP A 175 -13.54 7.29 2.79
C ASP A 175 -12.62 8.48 3.18
N ILE A 176 -11.31 8.27 3.27
CA ILE A 176 -10.34 9.34 3.53
C ILE A 176 -10.12 10.17 2.26
N PRO A 177 -10.47 11.47 2.24
CA PRO A 177 -10.22 12.33 1.09
C PRO A 177 -8.75 12.76 1.09
N LEU A 178 -8.00 12.28 0.09
CA LEU A 178 -6.63 12.70 -0.17
C LEU A 178 -6.65 13.68 -1.35
N ILE A 179 -6.32 14.93 -1.07
CA ILE A 179 -6.37 16.06 -2.02
C ILE A 179 -4.94 16.45 -2.38
N ALA A 180 -4.70 16.75 -3.66
CA ALA A 180 -3.39 17.17 -4.14
C ALA A 180 -2.86 18.40 -3.36
N GLU A 181 -1.57 18.40 -3.03
CA GLU A 181 -0.85 19.41 -2.22
C GLU A 181 -1.29 19.54 -0.75
N GLU A 182 -2.28 18.78 -0.29
CA GLU A 182 -2.80 18.86 1.09
C GLU A 182 -2.33 17.69 1.96
N LYS A 183 -2.19 17.98 3.26
CA LYS A 183 -1.95 16.98 4.31
C LYS A 183 -3.26 16.61 5.00
N TYR A 184 -3.70 15.37 4.85
CA TYR A 184 -4.75 14.79 5.68
C TYR A 184 -4.13 14.25 6.97
N ILE A 185 -4.67 14.64 8.12
CA ILE A 185 -4.22 14.16 9.44
C ILE A 185 -5.19 13.10 9.96
N LEU A 186 -4.69 11.87 10.13
CA LEU A 186 -5.45 10.74 10.65
C LEU A 186 -4.96 10.35 12.06
N GLU A 187 -5.74 10.71 13.07
CA GLU A 187 -5.56 10.22 14.44
C GLU A 187 -6.19 8.84 14.58
N ALA A 188 -5.36 7.80 14.45
CA ALA A 188 -5.77 6.42 14.48
C ALA A 188 -5.58 5.77 15.85
N SER A 189 -6.36 4.73 16.09
CA SER A 189 -6.22 3.85 17.24
C SER A 189 -6.31 2.38 16.83
N LEU A 190 -5.56 1.51 17.50
CA LEU A 190 -5.69 0.06 17.38
C LEU A 190 -5.95 -0.56 18.74
N ALA A 191 -6.83 -1.55 18.80
CA ALA A 191 -6.97 -2.41 19.96
C ALA A 191 -5.86 -3.48 19.93
N CYS A 192 -4.89 -3.40 20.83
CA CYS A 192 -3.78 -4.35 20.93
C CYS A 192 -3.98 -5.31 22.10
N THR A 193 -3.71 -6.60 21.92
CA THR A 193 -3.88 -7.61 22.98
C THR A 193 -2.60 -7.82 23.77
N LEU A 194 -2.74 -8.10 25.07
CA LEU A 194 -1.61 -8.21 26.02
C LEU A 194 -0.92 -9.59 26.04
N ILE A 195 -1.20 -10.50 25.10
CA ILE A 195 -0.64 -11.86 25.15
C ILE A 195 0.38 -12.06 24.04
N VAL A 196 1.67 -12.03 24.42
CA VAL A 196 2.77 -12.54 23.62
C VAL A 196 3.06 -13.96 24.12
N SER A 197 2.33 -14.94 23.60
CA SER A 197 2.80 -16.32 23.58
C SER A 197 3.39 -16.59 22.20
N ALA A 198 4.50 -17.32 22.12
CA ALA A 198 5.16 -17.64 20.84
C ALA A 198 4.29 -18.51 19.91
N GLU A 199 3.15 -19.01 20.40
CA GLU A 199 2.15 -19.75 19.62
C GLU A 199 1.14 -18.82 18.92
N ASP A 200 1.00 -17.57 19.38
CA ASP A 200 0.12 -16.54 18.79
C ASP A 200 0.82 -15.70 17.70
N MET A 201 1.88 -16.24 17.07
CA MET A 201 2.40 -15.68 15.81
C MET A 201 1.23 -15.57 14.81
N VAL A 202 0.78 -14.33 14.65
CA VAL A 202 -0.34 -13.82 13.86
C VAL A 202 -0.71 -14.74 12.70
N GLN A 203 -1.81 -15.47 12.86
CA GLN A 203 -2.57 -15.91 11.70
C GLN A 203 -3.28 -14.67 11.14
N GLU A 204 -2.75 -14.11 10.05
CA GLU A 204 -3.43 -13.05 9.31
C GLU A 204 -4.85 -13.50 8.98
N LEU A 205 -5.83 -12.64 9.29
CA LEU A 205 -7.21 -12.84 8.86
C LEU A 205 -7.24 -12.71 7.34
N PHE A 206 -7.53 -13.78 6.63
CA PHE A 206 -7.73 -13.72 5.19
C PHE A 206 -8.91 -14.56 4.74
N ILE A 207 -9.51 -14.15 3.62
CA ILE A 207 -10.44 -14.94 2.84
C ILE A 207 -10.01 -14.82 1.37
N GLU A 208 -9.69 -15.95 0.77
CA GLU A 208 -9.28 -16.05 -0.63
C GLU A 208 -10.28 -16.96 -1.35
N VAL A 209 -10.75 -16.52 -2.53
CA VAL A 209 -11.68 -17.31 -3.33
C VAL A 209 -11.04 -17.66 -4.66
N PHE A 210 -10.80 -18.94 -4.88
CA PHE A 210 -10.13 -19.44 -6.07
C PHE A 210 -10.80 -20.71 -6.64
N PRO A 211 -11.11 -20.74 -7.95
CA PRO A 211 -10.99 -19.64 -8.90
C PRO A 211 -12.10 -18.58 -8.73
N ASN A 212 -11.77 -17.30 -8.86
CA ASN A 212 -12.72 -16.17 -8.72
C ASN A 212 -13.71 -16.11 -9.91
N VAL A 213 -13.31 -16.62 -11.07
CA VAL A 213 -14.20 -16.95 -12.20
C VAL A 213 -14.25 -18.47 -12.35
N PHE A 214 -15.43 -19.08 -12.17
CA PHE A 214 -15.55 -20.54 -12.12
C PHE A 214 -16.75 -21.07 -12.92
N GLN A 215 -16.65 -22.30 -13.43
CA GLN A 215 -17.71 -22.96 -14.21
C GLN A 215 -18.59 -23.88 -13.35
N THR A 216 -17.97 -24.69 -12.49
CA THR A 216 -18.67 -25.67 -11.64
C THR A 216 -18.74 -25.21 -10.19
N ASN A 217 -17.59 -25.12 -9.53
CA ASN A 217 -17.44 -24.64 -8.15
C ASN A 217 -16.19 -23.80 -7.96
N THR A 218 -16.15 -23.08 -6.84
CA THR A 218 -14.99 -22.34 -6.34
C THR A 218 -14.72 -22.71 -4.89
N ALA A 219 -13.46 -22.55 -4.48
CA ALA A 219 -13.02 -22.80 -3.12
C ALA A 219 -12.83 -21.47 -2.38
N ILE A 220 -13.43 -21.37 -1.20
CA ILE A 220 -13.25 -20.29 -0.24
C ILE A 220 -12.27 -20.79 0.80
N LYS A 221 -11.03 -20.32 0.73
CA LYS A 221 -10.03 -20.52 1.77
C LYS A 221 -10.11 -19.40 2.77
N PHE A 222 -10.10 -19.72 4.04
CA PHE A 222 -10.15 -18.72 5.10
C PHE A 222 -9.20 -19.08 6.22
N GLN A 223 -8.73 -18.04 6.90
CA GLN A 223 -8.00 -18.13 8.15
C GLN A 223 -8.49 -17.02 9.06
N LEU A 224 -8.83 -17.38 10.30
CA LEU A 224 -9.38 -16.53 11.34
C LEU A 224 -8.43 -16.53 12.54
N PRO A 225 -8.17 -15.37 13.15
CA PRO A 225 -7.59 -15.27 14.49
C PRO A 225 -8.31 -16.16 15.50
N ALA A 226 -7.54 -16.75 16.42
CA ALA A 226 -8.07 -17.61 17.50
C ALA A 226 -9.03 -16.89 18.46
N SER A 227 -9.08 -15.56 18.42
CA SER A 227 -9.98 -14.73 19.22
C SER A 227 -11.45 -14.78 18.77
N TYR A 228 -11.74 -15.22 17.54
CA TYR A 228 -13.11 -15.27 17.05
C TYR A 228 -13.81 -16.55 17.52
N GLN A 229 -14.85 -16.39 18.35
CA GLN A 229 -15.62 -17.51 18.88
C GLN A 229 -16.71 -18.00 17.91
N HIS A 230 -17.28 -17.09 17.11
CA HIS A 230 -18.21 -17.45 16.04
C HIS A 230 -17.97 -16.60 14.79
N ALA A 231 -17.89 -17.27 13.65
CA ALA A 231 -17.85 -16.63 12.34
C ALA A 231 -18.72 -17.42 11.35
N VAL A 232 -19.26 -16.70 10.37
CA VAL A 232 -20.06 -17.27 9.28
C VAL A 232 -19.62 -16.66 7.96
N ILE A 233 -19.60 -17.49 6.93
CA ILE A 233 -19.44 -17.04 5.55
C ILE A 233 -20.84 -17.01 4.93
N GLN A 234 -21.26 -15.86 4.43
CA GLN A 234 -22.56 -15.68 3.79
C GLN A 234 -22.39 -15.42 2.30
N LEU A 235 -23.27 -16.04 1.50
CA LEU A 235 -23.29 -15.89 0.06
C LEU A 235 -24.50 -15.05 -0.35
N TYR A 236 -24.29 -14.07 -1.21
CA TYR A 236 -25.31 -13.16 -1.71
C TYR A 236 -25.33 -13.12 -3.24
N ASP A 237 -26.51 -12.93 -3.82
CA ASP A 237 -26.67 -12.58 -5.24
C ASP A 237 -26.40 -11.08 -5.51
N ILE A 238 -26.39 -10.68 -6.78
CA ILE A 238 -26.21 -9.29 -7.19
C ILE A 238 -27.34 -8.35 -6.71
N GLY A 239 -28.51 -8.90 -6.39
CA GLY A 239 -29.65 -8.17 -5.83
C GLY A 239 -29.55 -7.95 -4.32
N GLY A 240 -28.51 -8.50 -3.66
CA GLY A 240 -28.33 -8.42 -2.22
C GLY A 240 -29.16 -9.45 -1.44
N ASN A 241 -29.78 -10.43 -2.10
CA ASN A 241 -30.47 -11.51 -1.41
C ASN A 241 -29.46 -12.54 -0.92
N LYS A 242 -29.58 -12.94 0.35
CA LYS A 242 -28.76 -13.99 0.92
C LYS A 242 -29.20 -15.36 0.39
N LEU A 243 -28.27 -16.07 -0.23
CA LEU A 243 -28.48 -17.39 -0.81
C LEU A 243 -28.14 -18.51 0.17
N ASP A 244 -27.04 -18.36 0.94
CA ASP A 244 -26.59 -19.41 1.86
C ASP A 244 -25.76 -18.84 3.03
N THR A 245 -25.53 -19.67 4.05
CA THR A 245 -24.69 -19.36 5.22
C THR A 245 -23.91 -20.59 5.66
N TYR A 246 -22.59 -20.48 5.66
CA TYR A 246 -21.67 -21.52 6.07
C TYR A 246 -21.07 -21.18 7.43
N PRO A 247 -21.30 -22.02 8.47
CA PRO A 247 -20.67 -21.79 9.77
C PRO A 247 -19.16 -22.07 9.67
N VAL A 248 -18.36 -21.16 10.22
CA VAL A 248 -16.92 -21.35 10.35
C VAL A 248 -16.64 -21.93 11.73
N THR A 249 -16.29 -23.21 11.76
CA THR A 249 -16.11 -23.99 13.01
C THR A 249 -14.64 -24.15 13.42
N HIS A 250 -13.72 -23.71 12.57
CA HIS A 250 -12.28 -23.82 12.77
C HIS A 250 -11.60 -22.50 12.39
N SER A 251 -10.42 -22.23 12.97
CA SER A 251 -9.64 -21.03 12.66
C SER A 251 -9.04 -21.05 11.25
N TYR A 252 -9.05 -22.17 10.55
CA TYR A 252 -8.68 -22.24 9.14
C TYR A 252 -9.49 -23.31 8.43
N GLY A 253 -9.69 -23.14 7.12
CA GLY A 253 -10.39 -24.16 6.34
C GLY A 253 -10.62 -23.77 4.89
N GLU A 254 -11.19 -24.72 4.15
CA GLU A 254 -11.65 -24.55 2.78
C GLU A 254 -13.12 -24.98 2.71
N ILE A 255 -13.97 -24.12 2.14
CA ILE A 255 -15.37 -24.45 1.80
C ILE A 255 -15.52 -24.39 0.30
N ARG A 256 -16.19 -25.38 -0.29
CA ARG A 256 -16.52 -25.37 -1.72
C ARG A 256 -17.96 -24.95 -1.91
N ILE A 257 -18.16 -23.99 -2.81
CA ILE A 257 -19.48 -23.48 -3.19
C ILE A 257 -19.61 -23.48 -4.71
N GLY A 258 -20.83 -23.34 -5.20
CA GLY A 258 -21.07 -23.02 -6.61
C GLY A 258 -21.78 -24.10 -7.41
N ASP A 259 -21.78 -25.36 -6.97
CA ASP A 259 -22.38 -26.46 -7.76
C ASP A 259 -23.86 -26.22 -8.10
N ALA A 260 -24.61 -25.56 -7.21
CA ALA A 260 -26.03 -25.24 -7.36
C ALA A 260 -26.33 -23.80 -7.84
N LEU A 261 -25.31 -22.97 -8.09
CA LEU A 261 -25.50 -21.58 -8.53
C LEU A 261 -25.76 -21.50 -10.05
N GLU A 262 -26.48 -20.49 -10.49
CA GLU A 262 -26.60 -20.15 -11.92
C GLU A 262 -25.43 -19.25 -12.35
N SER A 263 -25.25 -19.04 -13.66
CA SER A 263 -24.24 -18.09 -14.14
C SER A 263 -24.60 -16.66 -13.70
N GLY A 264 -23.66 -15.94 -13.10
CA GLY A 264 -23.92 -14.64 -12.50
C GLY A 264 -22.81 -14.12 -11.59
N ILE A 265 -23.06 -12.95 -11.00
CA ILE A 265 -22.17 -12.30 -10.03
C ILE A 265 -22.72 -12.57 -8.62
N TYR A 266 -21.82 -12.93 -7.72
CA TYR A 266 -22.13 -13.22 -6.33
C TYR A 266 -21.15 -12.49 -5.39
N PHE A 267 -21.57 -12.27 -4.15
CA PHE A 267 -20.74 -11.69 -3.11
C PHE A 267 -20.62 -12.65 -1.94
N ILE A 268 -19.39 -12.83 -1.46
CA ILE A 268 -19.06 -13.65 -0.30
C ILE A 268 -18.67 -12.71 0.83
N GLN A 269 -19.36 -12.82 1.95
CA GLN A 269 -19.15 -11.98 3.12
C GLN A 269 -18.70 -12.84 4.30
N LEU A 270 -17.59 -12.49 4.92
CA LEU A 270 -17.18 -13.05 6.21
C LEU A 270 -17.68 -12.15 7.33
N ILE A 271 -18.51 -12.69 8.21
CA ILE A 271 -19.13 -11.99 9.33
C ILE A 271 -18.77 -12.73 10.60
N ASN A 272 -18.35 -12.02 11.64
CA ASN A 272 -18.15 -12.60 12.97
C ASN A 272 -18.92 -11.79 14.03
N ASP A 273 -18.72 -12.13 15.30
CA ASP A 273 -19.38 -11.50 16.46
C ASP A 273 -19.16 -9.97 16.57
N GLU A 274 -18.11 -9.43 15.93
CA GLU A 274 -17.75 -8.00 15.90
C GLU A 274 -18.29 -7.27 14.64
N GLY A 275 -18.89 -7.97 13.68
CA GLY A 275 -19.50 -7.37 12.47
C GLY A 275 -19.05 -7.98 11.14
N LEU A 276 -19.19 -7.22 10.06
CA LEU A 276 -18.77 -7.60 8.70
C LEU A 276 -17.27 -7.32 8.53
N PHE A 277 -16.49 -8.34 8.15
CA PHE A 277 -15.03 -8.24 8.08
C PHE A 277 -14.52 -8.04 6.66
N VAL A 278 -14.99 -8.87 5.73
CA VAL A 278 -14.53 -8.85 4.34
C VAL A 278 -15.69 -9.15 3.41
N THR A 279 -15.73 -8.48 2.26
CA THR A 279 -16.61 -8.81 1.14
C THR A 279 -15.77 -9.07 -0.12
N THR A 280 -15.99 -10.20 -0.78
CA THR A 280 -15.32 -10.59 -2.03
C THR A 280 -16.35 -10.85 -3.12
N ARG A 281 -16.15 -10.25 -4.30
CA ARG A 281 -16.96 -10.50 -5.51
C ARG A 281 -16.45 -11.75 -6.23
N VAL A 282 -17.36 -12.62 -6.67
CA VAL A 282 -17.07 -13.81 -7.49
C VAL A 282 -18.02 -13.95 -8.68
N ILE A 283 -17.57 -14.64 -9.72
CA ILE A 283 -18.30 -14.79 -10.99
C ILE A 283 -18.44 -16.27 -11.34
N LYS A 284 -19.68 -16.74 -11.53
CA LYS A 284 -19.96 -18.03 -12.15
C LYS A 284 -20.22 -17.82 -13.65
N SER A 285 -19.41 -18.45 -14.49
CA SER A 285 -19.51 -18.40 -15.96
C SER A 285 -20.32 -19.58 -16.49
#